data_AF-A0A9D5GHU1-F1
#
_entry.id   AF-A0A9D5GHU1-F1
#
_cell.length_a   1.000
_cell.length_b   1.000
_cell.length_c   1.000
_cell.angle_alpha   90.00
_cell.angle_beta   90.00
_cell.angle_gamma   90.00
#
_symmetry.space_group_name_H-M   'P 1'
#
loop_
_entity.id
_entity.type
_entity.pdbx_description
1 polymer ?
#
loop_
_entity_poly.entity_id
_entity_poly.type
_entity_poly.pdbx_seq_one_letter_code
_entity_poly.pdbx_strand_id
1 'polypeptide(L)'
;MLRPIGLGEPRGDPDVVVRSVLAQPAFRSSVRTTHAAPGRSPWEVLWSWFVAHVLHPLFHPFASALAASRGIGSVAGVVLVVLALAALAVAFVRLGLAFARPQRTRGAGPQATALLTERTSNEWRAVGRAAVAAGEYARAITAFFAAALAVLHERDVIAFDGSRTTDEYRRLVRRTARRAAAPFDELAARFARAAYASTPARAEDAVVAERALAALEPALGEPAAAPA
;
A
#
# COMPACT_ATOMS: atom_id res chain seq x y z
N MET A 1 -37.61 1.89 25.99
CA MET A 1 -36.62 0.79 25.97
C MET A 1 -35.93 0.79 24.60
N LEU A 2 -34.71 1.29 24.50
CA LEU A 2 -33.94 1.36 23.25
C LEU A 2 -32.90 0.24 23.25
N ARG A 3 -32.88 -0.58 22.19
CA ARG A 3 -31.87 -1.63 21.96
C ARG A 3 -30.52 -0.98 21.63
N PRO A 4 -29.39 -1.43 22.22
CA PRO A 4 -28.08 -0.97 21.82
C PRO A 4 -27.75 -1.53 20.43
N ILE A 5 -27.43 -0.64 19.49
CA ILE A 5 -26.89 -0.98 18.18
C ILE A 5 -25.44 -1.40 18.40
N GLY A 6 -25.16 -2.69 18.25
CA GLY A 6 -23.80 -3.24 18.27
C GLY A 6 -23.05 -2.78 17.02
N LEU A 7 -22.30 -1.68 17.14
CA LEU A 7 -21.28 -1.33 16.16
C LEU A 7 -20.15 -2.35 16.30
N GLY A 8 -20.10 -3.32 15.40
CA GLY A 8 -18.99 -4.26 15.31
C GLY A 8 -17.68 -3.50 15.13
N GLU A 9 -16.73 -3.72 16.04
CA GLU A 9 -15.39 -3.15 15.94
C GLU A 9 -14.74 -3.59 14.61
N PRO A 10 -14.21 -2.67 13.80
CA PRO A 10 -13.35 -3.03 12.68
C PRO A 10 -12.00 -3.51 13.21
N ARG A 11 -11.92 -4.77 13.65
CA ARG A 11 -10.65 -5.47 13.90
C ARG A 11 -10.06 -5.85 12.55
N GLY A 12 -9.22 -4.97 11.99
CA GLY A 12 -8.30 -5.40 10.94
C GLY A 12 -7.20 -6.27 11.58
N ASP A 13 -6.53 -7.10 10.80
CA ASP A 13 -5.35 -7.85 11.27
C ASP A 13 -4.06 -7.15 10.74
N PRO A 14 -3.04 -6.86 11.59
CA PRO A 14 -1.77 -6.26 11.18
C PRO A 14 -1.10 -7.00 10.03
N ASP A 15 -1.19 -8.33 10.01
CA ASP A 15 -0.61 -9.18 8.99
C ASP A 15 -1.22 -8.92 7.62
N VAL A 16 -2.51 -8.58 7.55
CA VAL A 16 -3.18 -8.28 6.29
C VAL A 16 -2.66 -6.96 5.70
N VAL A 17 -2.49 -5.92 6.53
CA VAL A 17 -1.96 -4.63 6.06
C VAL A 17 -0.51 -4.78 5.60
N VAL A 18 0.35 -5.42 6.39
CA VAL A 18 1.75 -5.63 6.00
C VAL A 18 1.84 -6.45 4.73
N ARG A 19 1.09 -7.54 4.62
CA ARG A 19 1.09 -8.38 3.42
C ARG A 19 0.59 -7.60 2.20
N SER A 20 -0.41 -6.74 2.36
CA SER A 20 -0.90 -5.87 1.28
C SER A 20 0.14 -4.84 0.83
N VAL A 21 0.89 -4.25 1.78
CA VAL A 21 1.96 -3.29 1.49
C VAL A 21 3.12 -4.00 0.79
N LEU A 22 3.58 -5.14 1.33
CA LEU A 22 4.65 -5.94 0.73
C LEU A 22 4.26 -6.56 -0.62
N ALA A 23 2.95 -6.74 -0.88
CA ALA A 23 2.47 -7.20 -2.17
C ALA A 23 2.55 -6.13 -3.26
N GLN A 24 2.76 -4.84 -2.92
CA GLN A 24 2.86 -3.77 -3.91
C GLN A 24 4.16 -3.91 -4.73
N PRO A 25 4.13 -3.58 -6.04
CA PRO A 25 5.28 -3.72 -6.94
C PRO A 25 6.55 -2.99 -6.44
N ALA A 26 6.37 -1.87 -5.74
CA ALA A 26 7.45 -1.07 -5.15
C ALA A 26 8.33 -1.87 -4.16
N PHE A 27 7.77 -2.89 -3.50
CA PHE A 27 8.48 -3.71 -2.52
C PHE A 27 8.99 -5.03 -3.07
N ARG A 28 8.56 -5.45 -4.27
CA ARG A 28 9.02 -6.70 -4.92
C ARG A 28 10.32 -6.53 -5.71
N SER A 29 10.74 -5.29 -5.98
CA SER A 29 12.01 -5.01 -6.66
C SER A 29 13.17 -5.08 -5.68
N SER A 30 13.52 -6.29 -5.25
CA SER A 30 14.82 -6.57 -4.66
C SER A 30 15.90 -6.46 -5.74
N VAL A 31 16.82 -5.52 -5.52
CA VAL A 31 18.24 -5.54 -5.93
C VAL A 31 18.54 -6.20 -7.29
N ARG A 32 18.42 -5.43 -8.38
CA ARG A 32 19.46 -5.45 -9.41
C ARG A 32 20.30 -4.19 -9.23
N THR A 33 21.45 -4.36 -8.59
CA THR A 33 22.57 -3.42 -8.64
C THR A 33 23.05 -3.34 -10.09
N THR A 34 22.43 -2.47 -10.87
CA THR A 34 22.98 -2.01 -12.14
C THR A 34 22.90 -0.50 -12.06
N HIS A 35 24.06 0.16 -12.08
CA HIS A 35 24.14 1.61 -12.27
C HIS A 35 23.45 1.94 -13.59
N ALA A 36 22.16 2.28 -13.52
CA ALA A 36 21.41 2.76 -14.65
C ALA A 36 21.69 4.26 -14.77
N ALA A 37 22.24 4.65 -15.93
CA ALA A 37 22.24 6.03 -16.42
C ALA A 37 20.87 6.69 -16.16
N PRO A 38 20.79 8.02 -15.95
CA PRO A 38 19.56 8.72 -15.56
C PRO A 38 18.37 8.25 -16.40
N GLY A 39 17.60 7.34 -15.82
CA GLY A 39 16.54 6.63 -16.50
C GLY A 39 15.38 7.58 -16.68
N ARG A 40 14.82 7.61 -17.89
CA ARG A 40 13.59 8.34 -18.20
C ARG A 40 12.57 8.13 -17.09
N SER A 41 11.88 9.19 -16.73
CA SER A 41 10.92 9.17 -15.62
C SER A 41 9.93 8.02 -15.83
N PRO A 42 9.55 7.26 -14.79
CA PRO A 42 8.51 6.24 -14.91
C PRO A 42 7.21 6.80 -15.51
N TRP A 43 6.95 8.09 -15.29
CA TRP A 43 5.86 8.82 -15.92
C TRP A 43 6.06 8.99 -17.43
N GLU A 44 7.27 9.28 -17.91
CA GLU A 44 7.56 9.36 -19.34
C GLU A 44 7.48 7.99 -20.03
N VAL A 45 7.86 6.90 -19.35
CA VAL A 45 7.73 5.54 -19.89
C VAL A 45 6.24 5.16 -20.01
N LEU A 46 5.45 5.45 -18.97
CA LEU A 46 4.01 5.20 -18.99
C LEU A 46 3.30 6.10 -20.03
N TRP A 47 3.68 7.37 -20.10
CA TRP A 47 3.11 8.35 -21.02
C TRP A 47 3.48 8.06 -22.47
N SER A 48 4.73 7.70 -22.75
CA SER A 48 5.13 7.30 -24.11
C SER A 48 4.46 6.00 -24.56
N TRP A 49 4.29 5.03 -23.66
CA TRP A 49 3.50 3.83 -23.96
C TRP A 49 2.04 4.19 -24.23
N PHE A 50 1.41 5.01 -23.40
CA PHE A 50 0.02 5.46 -23.55
C PHE A 50 -0.19 6.24 -24.85
N VAL A 51 0.70 7.17 -25.17
CA VAL A 51 0.63 7.96 -26.41
C VAL A 51 0.76 7.05 -27.64
N ALA A 52 1.73 6.13 -27.63
CA ALA A 52 1.99 5.25 -28.77
C ALA A 52 0.91 4.16 -28.96
N HIS A 53 0.41 3.57 -27.88
CA HIS A 53 -0.48 2.41 -27.96
C HIS A 53 -1.96 2.74 -27.78
N VAL A 54 -2.29 3.87 -27.13
CA VAL A 54 -3.68 4.27 -26.88
C VAL A 54 -4.05 5.47 -27.75
N LEU A 55 -3.26 6.54 -27.73
CA LEU A 55 -3.59 7.76 -28.46
C LEU A 55 -3.45 7.58 -29.98
N HIS A 56 -2.32 7.04 -30.45
CA HIS A 56 -2.02 6.92 -31.87
C HIS A 56 -3.06 6.11 -32.67
N PRO A 57 -3.48 4.89 -32.24
CA PRO A 57 -4.51 4.13 -32.96
C PRO A 57 -5.92 4.72 -32.82
N LEU A 58 -6.19 5.50 -31.76
CA LEU A 58 -7.50 6.13 -31.54
C LEU A 58 -7.70 7.38 -32.43
N PHE A 59 -6.65 8.17 -32.62
CA PHE A 59 -6.71 9.41 -33.40
C PHE A 59 -6.49 9.20 -34.90
N HIS A 60 -5.80 8.13 -35.33
CA HIS A 60 -5.59 7.84 -36.75
C HIS A 60 -6.89 7.71 -37.58
N PRO A 61 -7.93 6.96 -37.15
CA PRO A 61 -9.20 6.91 -37.87
C PRO A 61 -10.04 8.18 -37.70
N PHE A 62 -9.86 8.92 -36.61
CA PHE A 62 -10.57 10.17 -36.35
C PHE A 62 -10.10 11.29 -37.28
N ALA A 63 -8.78 11.40 -37.50
CA ALA A 63 -8.18 12.35 -38.42
C ALA A 63 -8.59 12.09 -39.88
N SER A 64 -8.65 10.82 -40.30
CA SER A 64 -9.09 10.45 -41.66
C SER A 64 -10.61 10.60 -41.86
N ALA A 65 -11.42 10.34 -40.83
CA ALA A 65 -12.87 10.55 -40.90
C ALA A 65 -13.26 12.04 -40.89
N LEU A 66 -12.56 12.88 -40.12
CA LEU A 66 -12.75 14.35 -40.14
C LEU A 66 -12.36 14.96 -41.49
N ALA A 67 -11.29 14.48 -42.13
CA ALA A 67 -10.89 14.93 -43.46
C ALA A 67 -11.87 14.51 -44.58
N ALA A 68 -12.58 13.38 -44.42
CA ALA A 68 -13.46 12.81 -45.44
C ALA A 68 -14.95 13.26 -45.34
N SER A 69 -15.34 13.98 -44.29
CA SER A 69 -16.76 14.29 -44.02
C SER A 69 -17.21 15.65 -44.57
N ARG A 70 -17.29 15.76 -45.90
CA ARG A 70 -18.20 16.72 -46.55
C ARG A 70 -19.24 15.93 -47.37
N GLY A 71 -20.28 15.41 -46.71
CA GLY A 71 -21.52 15.08 -47.43
C GLY A 71 -22.36 13.92 -46.92
N ILE A 72 -21.81 12.73 -46.63
CA ILE A 72 -22.62 11.49 -46.44
C ILE A 72 -22.18 10.71 -45.17
N GLY A 73 -21.63 11.41 -44.16
CA GLY A 73 -20.91 10.79 -43.03
C GLY A 73 -21.69 10.52 -41.74
N SER A 74 -23.03 10.59 -41.69
CA SER A 74 -23.74 10.56 -40.39
C SER A 74 -23.83 9.15 -39.78
N VAL A 75 -24.17 8.13 -40.57
CA VAL A 75 -24.38 6.77 -40.03
C VAL A 75 -23.06 6.11 -39.67
N ALA A 76 -22.06 6.18 -40.54
CA ALA A 76 -20.74 5.62 -40.28
C ALA A 76 -20.05 6.30 -39.09
N GLY A 77 -20.20 7.62 -38.95
CA GLY A 77 -19.67 8.37 -37.80
C GLY A 77 -20.32 7.96 -36.48
N VAL A 78 -21.65 7.82 -36.44
CA VAL A 78 -22.37 7.38 -35.24
C VAL A 78 -21.95 5.96 -34.84
N VAL A 79 -21.82 5.03 -35.80
CA VAL A 79 -21.36 3.66 -35.54
C VAL A 79 -19.94 3.65 -34.95
N LEU A 80 -19.03 4.49 -35.48
CA LEU A 80 -17.66 4.59 -34.97
C LEU A 80 -17.61 5.11 -33.52
N VAL A 81 -18.40 6.14 -33.20
CA VAL A 81 -18.47 6.71 -31.84
C VAL A 81 -19.03 5.70 -30.84
N VAL A 82 -20.08 4.97 -31.22
CA VAL A 82 -20.66 3.91 -30.36
C VAL A 82 -19.64 2.81 -30.09
N LEU A 83 -18.89 2.37 -31.11
CA LEU A 83 -17.82 1.39 -30.95
C LEU A 83 -16.69 1.88 -30.04
N ALA A 84 -16.28 3.15 -30.19
CA ALA A 84 -15.24 3.75 -29.34
C ALA A 84 -15.68 3.82 -27.87
N LEU A 85 -16.92 4.22 -27.59
CA LEU A 85 -17.47 4.25 -26.24
C LEU A 85 -17.59 2.85 -25.63
N ALA A 86 -18.02 1.86 -26.41
CA ALA A 86 -18.08 0.47 -25.97
C ALA A 86 -16.70 -0.08 -25.62
N ALA A 87 -15.68 0.18 -26.46
CA ALA A 87 -14.31 -0.21 -26.19
C ALA A 87 -13.75 0.45 -24.91
N LEU A 88 -14.05 1.74 -24.71
CA LEU A 88 -13.64 2.48 -23.51
C LEU A 88 -14.29 1.90 -22.24
N ALA A 89 -15.61 1.60 -22.29
CA ALA A 89 -16.32 0.97 -21.19
C ALA A 89 -15.73 -0.41 -20.84
N VAL A 90 -15.43 -1.24 -21.85
CA VAL A 90 -14.75 -2.53 -21.65
C VAL A 90 -13.37 -2.35 -21.04
N ALA A 91 -12.60 -1.35 -21.47
CA ALA A 91 -11.28 -1.05 -20.91
C ALA A 91 -11.38 -0.63 -19.44
N PHE A 92 -12.30 0.27 -19.08
CA PHE A 92 -12.53 0.66 -17.69
C PHE A 92 -13.01 -0.51 -16.82
N VAL A 93 -13.90 -1.36 -17.34
CA VAL A 93 -14.34 -2.58 -16.63
C VAL A 93 -13.18 -3.54 -16.47
N ARG A 94 -12.34 -3.75 -17.50
CA ARG A 94 -11.16 -4.62 -17.39
C ARG A 94 -10.12 -4.09 -16.42
N LEU A 95 -9.90 -2.78 -16.41
CA LEU A 95 -8.96 -2.12 -15.51
C LEU A 95 -9.50 -2.15 -14.07
N GLY A 96 -10.76 -1.79 -13.88
CA GLY A 96 -11.49 -1.92 -12.63
C GLY A 96 -11.46 -3.35 -12.10
N LEU A 97 -11.69 -4.35 -12.95
CA LEU A 97 -11.55 -5.77 -12.58
C LEU A 97 -10.09 -6.21 -12.37
N ALA A 98 -9.09 -5.58 -12.98
CA ALA A 98 -7.69 -5.89 -12.73
C ALA A 98 -7.24 -5.37 -11.36
N PHE A 99 -7.75 -4.20 -10.95
CA PHE A 99 -7.54 -3.63 -9.62
C PHE A 99 -8.46 -4.27 -8.55
N ALA A 100 -9.68 -4.65 -8.92
CA ALA A 100 -10.67 -5.25 -8.03
C ALA A 100 -10.61 -6.78 -8.00
N ARG A 101 -9.84 -7.44 -8.87
CA ARG A 101 -9.38 -8.80 -8.61
C ARG A 101 -8.37 -8.67 -7.48
N PRO A 102 -8.72 -9.02 -6.23
CA PRO A 102 -7.67 -9.31 -5.28
C PRO A 102 -6.82 -10.36 -5.99
N GLN A 103 -5.50 -10.26 -5.92
CA GLN A 103 -4.65 -11.39 -6.24
C GLN A 103 -5.15 -12.53 -5.35
N ARG A 104 -6.11 -13.33 -5.86
CA ARG A 104 -6.57 -14.56 -5.25
C ARG A 104 -5.34 -15.43 -5.32
N THR A 105 -4.55 -15.32 -4.26
CA THR A 105 -3.55 -16.28 -3.84
C THR A 105 -4.18 -17.63 -4.13
N ARG A 106 -3.58 -18.36 -5.06
CA ARG A 106 -4.09 -19.61 -5.64
C ARG A 106 -3.93 -20.76 -4.63
N GLY A 107 -4.29 -20.52 -3.37
CA GLY A 107 -4.02 -21.38 -2.22
C GLY A 107 -4.82 -21.02 -0.98
N ALA A 108 -6.04 -20.48 -1.11
CA ALA A 108 -6.98 -20.39 0.01
C ALA A 108 -7.96 -21.56 -0.06
N GLY A 109 -7.49 -22.74 0.35
CA GLY A 109 -8.40 -23.76 0.89
C GLY A 109 -9.00 -23.29 2.23
N PRO A 110 -9.83 -24.10 2.89
CA PRO A 110 -10.52 -23.78 4.16
C PRO A 110 -9.62 -23.43 5.37
N GLN A 111 -8.30 -23.28 5.16
CA GLN A 111 -7.30 -22.88 6.14
C GLN A 111 -6.98 -21.37 6.13
N ALA A 112 -7.56 -20.58 5.23
CA ALA A 112 -7.31 -19.12 5.19
C ALA A 112 -7.87 -18.36 6.41
N THR A 113 -8.77 -18.97 7.18
CA THR A 113 -9.24 -18.48 8.48
C THR A 113 -8.33 -18.88 9.65
N ALA A 114 -7.40 -19.82 9.45
CA ALA A 114 -6.45 -20.28 10.47
C ALA A 114 -5.07 -19.60 10.36
N LEU A 115 -4.87 -18.69 9.39
CA LEU A 115 -3.61 -17.98 9.13
C LEU A 115 -3.67 -16.46 9.39
N LEU A 116 -4.73 -16.01 10.07
CA LEU A 116 -4.83 -14.68 10.69
C LEU A 116 -4.44 -14.81 12.17
N THR A 117 -3.35 -15.52 12.46
CA THR A 117 -2.76 -15.45 13.80
C THR A 117 -2.10 -14.08 13.87
N GLU A 118 -2.73 -13.15 14.59
CA GLU A 118 -2.16 -11.84 14.88
C GLU A 118 -0.73 -12.03 15.36
N ARG A 119 0.25 -11.63 14.54
CA ARG A 119 1.65 -11.72 14.95
C ARG A 119 1.91 -10.73 16.07
N THR A 120 2.61 -11.21 17.06
CA THR A 120 3.10 -10.39 18.16
C THR A 120 4.12 -9.36 17.67
N SER A 121 4.29 -8.30 18.45
CA SER A 121 5.31 -7.27 18.22
C SER A 121 6.73 -7.87 18.11
N ASN A 122 7.02 -8.90 18.90
CA ASN A 122 8.31 -9.60 18.89
C ASN A 122 8.53 -10.41 17.61
N GLU A 123 7.50 -11.06 17.09
CA GLU A 123 7.59 -11.76 15.80
C GLU A 123 7.84 -10.77 14.66
N TRP A 124 7.16 -9.62 14.66
CA TRP A 124 7.41 -8.57 13.67
C TRP A 124 8.83 -8.00 13.74
N ARG A 125 9.38 -7.83 14.95
CA ARG A 125 10.80 -7.46 15.13
C ARG A 125 11.75 -8.48 14.55
N ALA A 126 11.48 -9.77 14.78
CA ALA A 126 12.30 -10.84 14.21
C ALA A 126 12.27 -10.81 12.68
N VAL A 127 11.09 -10.61 12.07
CA VAL A 127 10.94 -10.43 10.63
C VAL A 127 11.72 -9.21 10.13
N GLY A 128 11.65 -8.09 10.84
CA GLY A 128 12.39 -6.87 10.50
C GLY A 128 13.90 -7.09 10.50
N ARG A 129 14.44 -7.70 11.56
CA ARG A 129 15.88 -8.01 11.67
C ARG A 129 16.35 -9.00 10.61
N ALA A 130 15.55 -10.04 10.32
CA ALA A 130 15.85 -10.97 9.24
C ALA A 130 15.91 -10.27 7.87
N ALA A 131 14.98 -9.32 7.61
CA ALA A 131 14.99 -8.53 6.40
C ALA A 131 16.21 -7.57 6.32
N VAL A 132 16.66 -6.99 7.44
CA VAL A 132 17.91 -6.21 7.49
C VAL A 132 19.10 -7.09 7.11
N ALA A 133 19.20 -8.30 7.67
CA ALA A 133 20.28 -9.24 7.36
C ALA A 133 20.29 -9.67 5.88
N ALA A 134 19.12 -9.74 5.24
CA ALA A 134 18.96 -10.04 3.83
C ALA A 134 19.18 -8.82 2.89
N GLY A 135 19.43 -7.62 3.42
CA GLY A 135 19.53 -6.38 2.62
C GLY A 135 18.18 -5.86 2.09
N GLU A 136 17.05 -6.37 2.60
CA GLU A 136 15.69 -6.00 2.19
C GLU A 136 15.16 -4.83 3.03
N TYR A 137 15.80 -3.66 2.96
CA TYR A 137 15.55 -2.54 3.89
C TYR A 137 14.11 -2.00 3.88
N ALA A 138 13.46 -1.94 2.72
CA ALA A 138 12.06 -1.50 2.66
C ALA A 138 11.11 -2.45 3.39
N ARG A 139 11.37 -3.77 3.29
CA ARG A 139 10.63 -4.80 4.02
C ARG A 139 10.92 -4.74 5.51
N ALA A 140 12.18 -4.51 5.90
CA ALA A 140 12.57 -4.34 7.29
C ALA A 140 11.82 -3.17 7.95
N ILE A 141 11.81 -2.00 7.30
CA ILE A 141 11.09 -0.80 7.79
C ILE A 141 9.59 -1.09 7.93
N THR A 142 8.99 -1.79 6.96
CA THR A 142 7.57 -2.19 7.02
C THR A 142 7.29 -3.09 8.21
N ALA A 143 8.15 -4.08 8.46
CA ALA A 143 8.03 -4.98 9.60
C ALA A 143 8.23 -4.26 10.94
N PHE A 144 9.15 -3.29 11.02
CA PHE A 144 9.31 -2.47 12.21
C PHE A 144 8.10 -1.56 12.46
N PHE A 145 7.50 -0.99 11.42
CA PHE A 145 6.24 -0.23 11.55
C PHE A 145 5.08 -1.13 12.01
N ALA A 146 4.99 -2.35 11.49
CA ALA A 146 4.02 -3.35 11.95
C ALA A 146 4.22 -3.71 13.43
N ALA A 147 5.48 -3.92 13.84
CA ALA A 147 5.82 -4.17 15.24
C ALA A 147 5.37 -3.01 16.13
N ALA A 148 5.53 -1.75 15.69
CA ALA A 148 5.06 -0.60 16.46
C ALA A 148 3.53 -0.59 16.63
N LEU A 149 2.77 -0.93 15.58
CA LEU A 149 1.33 -1.05 15.66
C LEU A 149 0.90 -2.21 16.59
N ALA A 150 1.60 -3.35 16.51
CA ALA A 150 1.38 -4.48 17.41
C ALA A 150 1.68 -4.11 18.87
N VAL A 151 2.78 -3.39 19.17
CA VAL A 151 3.08 -2.91 20.53
C VAL A 151 1.96 -2.01 21.07
N LEU A 152 1.45 -1.10 20.24
CA LEU A 152 0.36 -0.20 20.65
C LEU A 152 -0.94 -0.97 20.96
N HIS A 153 -1.20 -2.05 20.22
CA HIS A 153 -2.35 -2.91 20.42
C HIS A 153 -2.18 -3.80 21.66
N GLU A 154 -1.06 -4.50 21.79
CA GLU A 154 -0.72 -5.39 22.91
C GLU A 154 -0.71 -4.67 24.27
N ARG A 155 -0.46 -3.35 24.27
CA ARG A 155 -0.47 -2.52 25.49
C ARG A 155 -1.80 -1.79 25.73
N ASP A 156 -2.84 -2.12 24.98
CA ASP A 156 -4.16 -1.48 25.04
C ASP A 156 -4.14 0.05 24.89
N VAL A 157 -3.10 0.58 24.23
CA VAL A 157 -2.98 2.03 24.01
C VAL A 157 -3.84 2.45 22.81
N ILE A 158 -3.74 1.70 21.72
CA ILE A 158 -4.51 1.90 20.49
C ILE A 158 -4.85 0.53 19.92
N ALA A 159 -6.14 0.22 19.79
CA ALA A 159 -6.58 -0.97 19.06
C ALA A 159 -6.15 -0.90 17.59
N PHE A 160 -5.68 -2.03 17.07
CA PHE A 160 -5.33 -2.12 15.66
C PHE A 160 -6.58 -2.18 14.77
N ASP A 161 -6.55 -1.35 13.72
CA ASP A 161 -7.60 -1.19 12.71
C ASP A 161 -6.92 -1.04 11.34
N GLY A 162 -7.10 -2.06 10.49
CA GLY A 162 -6.47 -2.13 9.18
C GLY A 162 -7.05 -1.15 8.14
N SER A 163 -8.17 -0.48 8.45
CA SER A 163 -8.75 0.55 7.58
C SER A 163 -8.09 1.91 7.76
N ARG A 164 -7.31 2.10 8.83
CA ARG A 164 -6.66 3.37 9.14
C ARG A 164 -5.38 3.57 8.36
N THR A 165 -5.22 4.80 7.88
CA THR A 165 -3.99 5.29 7.25
C THR A 165 -2.91 5.55 8.31
N THR A 166 -1.65 5.55 7.87
CA THR A 166 -0.50 5.92 8.71
C THR A 166 -0.70 7.27 9.41
N ASP A 167 -1.26 8.25 8.72
CA ASP A 167 -1.44 9.60 9.27
C ASP A 167 -2.56 9.66 10.33
N GLU A 168 -3.59 8.81 10.21
CA GLU A 168 -4.60 8.64 11.26
C GLU A 168 -4.02 8.00 12.52
N TYR A 169 -3.15 7.01 12.37
CA TYR A 169 -2.41 6.45 13.51
C TYR A 169 -1.52 7.50 14.18
N ARG A 170 -0.79 8.32 13.41
CA ARG A 170 0.02 9.41 13.96
C ARG A 170 -0.82 10.39 14.78
N ARG A 171 -1.97 10.83 14.25
CA ARG A 171 -2.93 11.67 14.98
C ARG A 171 -3.43 11.01 16.26
N LEU A 172 -3.65 9.69 16.23
CA LEU A 172 -4.13 8.96 17.39
C LEU A 172 -3.04 8.82 18.47
N VAL A 173 -1.82 8.42 18.10
CA VAL A 173 -0.68 8.31 19.04
C VAL A 173 -0.40 9.66 19.70
N ARG A 174 -0.41 10.76 18.94
CA ARG A 174 -0.24 12.12 19.50
C ARG A 174 -1.30 12.49 20.54
N ARG A 175 -2.54 12.00 20.37
CA ARG A 175 -3.64 12.27 21.31
C ARG A 175 -3.58 11.37 22.54
N THR A 176 -3.34 10.08 22.35
CA THR A 176 -3.44 9.06 23.40
C THR A 176 -2.13 8.85 24.17
N ALA A 177 -0.98 8.91 23.49
CA ALA A 177 0.34 8.60 24.04
C ALA A 177 1.37 9.65 23.62
N ARG A 178 1.27 10.87 24.16
CA ARG A 178 2.12 12.01 23.80
C ARG A 178 3.63 11.73 23.84
N ARG A 179 4.09 10.97 24.84
CA ARG A 179 5.51 10.58 24.97
C ARG A 179 5.99 9.68 23.83
N ALA A 180 5.11 8.83 23.31
CA ALA A 180 5.37 7.93 22.19
C ALA A 180 5.23 8.59 20.81
N ALA A 181 4.72 9.82 20.73
CA ALA A 181 4.47 10.51 19.47
C ALA A 181 5.73 10.72 18.64
N ALA A 182 6.83 11.21 19.26
CA ALA A 182 8.08 11.48 18.56
C ALA A 182 8.72 10.21 17.93
N PRO A 183 8.94 9.10 18.68
CA PRO A 183 9.47 7.88 18.08
C PRO A 183 8.52 7.27 17.04
N PHE A 184 7.20 7.33 17.26
CA PHE A 184 6.24 6.83 16.28
C PHE A 184 6.25 7.66 14.98
N ASP A 185 6.35 8.98 15.07
CA ASP A 185 6.41 9.87 13.92
C ASP A 185 7.67 9.64 13.07
N GLU A 186 8.83 9.42 13.70
CA GLU A 186 10.06 9.09 12.98
C GLU A 186 9.92 7.77 12.22
N LEU A 187 9.38 6.74 12.88
CA LEU A 187 9.15 5.44 12.27
C LEU A 187 8.13 5.53 11.11
N ALA A 188 7.04 6.27 11.30
CA ALA A 188 6.03 6.50 10.27
C ALA A 188 6.60 7.26 9.05
N ALA A 189 7.52 8.21 9.27
CA ALA A 189 8.20 8.91 8.19
C ALA A 189 9.09 7.98 7.36
N ARG A 190 9.83 7.07 8.02
CA ARG A 190 10.63 6.05 7.32
C ARG A 190 9.76 5.06 6.55
N PHE A 191 8.64 4.65 7.14
CA PHE A 191 7.66 3.80 6.47
C PHE A 191 7.08 4.49 5.23
N ALA A 192 6.61 5.73 5.34
CA ALA A 192 6.05 6.46 4.20
C ALA A 192 7.08 6.64 3.07
N ARG A 193 8.34 6.93 3.42
CA ARG A 193 9.43 6.98 2.45
C ARG A 193 9.65 5.63 1.78
N ALA A 194 9.76 4.55 2.55
CA ALA A 194 9.97 3.21 2.01
C ALA A 194 8.81 2.73 1.11
N ALA A 195 7.58 3.15 1.41
CA ALA A 195 6.37 2.76 0.68
C ALA A 195 6.09 3.58 -0.58
N TYR A 196 6.36 4.88 -0.53
CA TYR A 196 5.86 5.80 -1.56
C TYR A 196 6.95 6.60 -2.27
N ALA A 197 8.19 6.62 -1.77
CA ALA A 197 9.26 7.35 -2.44
C ALA A 197 9.79 6.58 -3.66
N SER A 198 10.24 7.32 -4.68
CA SER A 198 10.93 6.76 -5.84
C SER A 198 12.35 6.28 -5.51
N THR A 199 12.92 6.75 -4.40
CA THR A 199 14.28 6.39 -3.96
C THR A 199 14.24 5.11 -3.13
N PRO A 200 15.05 4.08 -3.45
CA PRO A 200 15.14 2.87 -2.65
C PRO A 200 15.56 3.14 -1.20
N ALA A 201 14.96 2.43 -0.25
CA ALA A 201 15.33 2.48 1.16
C ALA A 201 16.78 1.98 1.38
N ARG A 202 17.50 2.62 2.29
CA ARG A 202 18.91 2.29 2.60
C ARG A 202 19.04 1.62 3.98
N ALA A 203 20.20 1.04 4.23
CA ALA A 203 20.53 0.45 5.54
C ALA A 203 20.35 1.46 6.68
N GLU A 204 20.77 2.71 6.48
CA GLU A 204 20.61 3.81 7.44
C GLU A 204 19.14 4.05 7.80
N ASP A 205 18.22 3.97 6.84
CA ASP A 205 16.78 4.15 7.10
C ASP A 205 16.24 3.02 7.99
N ALA A 206 16.70 1.78 7.77
CA ALA A 206 16.31 0.63 8.59
C ALA A 206 16.85 0.74 10.02
N VAL A 207 18.10 1.20 10.20
CA VAL A 207 18.69 1.44 11.53
C VAL A 207 17.92 2.52 12.30
N VAL A 208 17.52 3.60 11.61
CA VAL A 208 16.71 4.65 12.25
C VAL A 208 15.32 4.13 12.61
N ALA A 209 14.68 3.35 11.73
CA ALA A 209 13.40 2.73 12.01
C ALA A 209 13.47 1.78 13.23
N GLU A 210 14.48 0.91 13.31
CA GLU A 210 14.67 0.01 14.44
C GLU A 210 14.90 0.78 15.75
N ARG A 211 15.73 1.83 15.72
CA ARG A 211 15.95 2.70 16.89
C ARG A 211 14.67 3.41 17.35
N ALA A 212 13.87 3.90 16.39
CA ALA A 212 12.61 4.54 16.68
C ALA A 212 11.61 3.57 17.33
N LEU A 213 11.55 2.32 16.83
CA LEU A 213 10.76 1.25 17.46
C LEU A 213 11.25 0.93 18.88
N ALA A 214 12.56 0.83 19.09
CA ALA A 214 13.14 0.57 20.42
C ALA A 214 12.86 1.71 21.41
N ALA A 215 12.81 2.96 20.94
CA ALA A 215 12.44 4.12 21.76
C ALA A 215 10.93 4.22 22.03
N LEU A 216 10.09 3.55 21.26
CA LEU A 216 8.63 3.58 21.41
C LEU A 216 8.18 2.90 22.71
N GLU A 217 8.73 1.73 23.03
CA GLU A 217 8.34 0.94 24.20
C GLU A 217 8.51 1.66 25.55
N PRO A 218 9.69 2.23 25.89
CA PRO A 218 9.83 2.95 27.15
C PRO A 218 8.94 4.20 27.19
N ALA A 219 8.65 4.80 26.03
CA ALA A 219 7.79 5.97 25.94
C ALA A 219 6.30 5.66 26.21
N LEU A 220 5.87 4.41 26.05
CA LEU A 220 4.52 3.95 26.39
C LEU A 220 4.34 3.65 27.88
N GLY A 221 5.41 3.67 28.68
CA GLY A 221 5.38 3.32 30.11
C GLY A 221 5.30 1.80 30.35
N GLU A 222 5.31 1.39 31.62
CA GLU A 222 5.02 -0.01 31.96
C GLU A 222 3.60 -0.37 31.51
N PRO A 223 3.38 -1.59 30.99
CA PRO A 223 2.03 -2.06 30.73
C PRO A 223 1.23 -1.96 32.02
N ALA A 224 0.02 -1.40 31.96
CA ALA A 224 -0.88 -1.45 33.11
C ALA A 224 -1.00 -2.91 33.54
N ALA A 225 -0.67 -3.21 34.80
CA ALA A 225 -0.75 -4.57 35.32
C ALA A 225 -2.14 -5.13 34.99
N ALA A 226 -2.19 -6.27 34.29
CA ALA A 226 -3.45 -6.87 33.88
C ALA A 226 -4.35 -7.03 35.12
N PRO A 227 -5.63 -6.64 35.05
CA PRO A 227 -6.56 -6.90 36.14
C PRO A 227 -6.60 -8.42 36.37
N ALA A 228 -6.26 -8.84 37.59
CA ALA A 228 -6.28 -10.23 38.03
C ALA A 228 -7.68 -10.83 38.01
#